data_AF-S8E5V0-F1
#
_entry.id   AF-S8E5V0-F1
#
_cell.length_a   1.000
_cell.length_b   1.000
_cell.length_c   1.000
_cell.angle_alpha   90.00
_cell.angle_beta   90.00
_cell.angle_gamma   90.00
#
_symmetry.space_group_name_H-M   'P 1'
#
loop_
_entity.id
_entity.type
_entity.pdbx_description
1 polymer ?
#
loop_
_entity_poly.entity_id
_entity_poly.type
_entity_poly.pdbx_seq_one_letter_code
_entity_poly.pdbx_strand_id
1 'polypeptide(L)'
;MHALWSLSVVPTFVAAATCHALRSRASSNTYTLAKEYSGTDFFQGWDYYGAPDLLLNGDVNWVTEAQAVAEKLAYVNDAGHAIIKVDNTTYVQKEQKRDTVRITTQDSFPIGTVFVIDATHLPYGCSVWPSIWTTDSDPAVPWPAGGEIDIIETVNRVTTNQYSLHTKGPDGCFGVNSTSAQRGVSTGTNCTSTATDDTGCPVIETAPASVGAAFAAAQGGLRASLTNALYHPHLSIWFWSRPDIPSSIISATNSIDTSGWGTPSAAFPSSTCDIETKFGPQAIVIDITLCGTWAGNPTVYSETCTYTGALNDDTCYENSVVYNGTSDYAAAYFEIQYIKAFTWNGQVNTTADSPSSVSGAVSSAVTAAKTAAATATQAHMNGGSSSGAQAAFGRGMLVAAVAAPAVVVALALVGW
;
A
#
# COMPACT_ATOMS: atom_id res chain seq x y z
N MET A 1 -5.88 -87.62 -25.59
CA MET A 1 -6.28 -86.62 -26.60
C MET A 1 -7.39 -85.77 -25.97
N HIS A 2 -7.19 -84.45 -25.94
CA HIS A 2 -8.16 -83.38 -25.63
C HIS A 2 -8.71 -83.33 -24.18
N ALA A 3 -8.85 -82.20 -23.50
CA ALA A 3 -8.44 -80.82 -23.72
C ALA A 3 -8.52 -80.08 -22.36
N LEU A 4 -7.84 -78.93 -22.30
CA LEU A 4 -7.57 -78.09 -21.14
C LEU A 4 -8.77 -77.19 -20.72
N TRP A 5 -8.89 -76.99 -19.40
CA TRP A 5 -9.12 -75.74 -18.64
C TRP A 5 -10.23 -74.75 -19.02
N SER A 6 -11.06 -74.41 -18.04
CA SER A 6 -11.16 -73.02 -17.51
C SER A 6 -12.12 -72.96 -16.30
N LEU A 7 -11.59 -72.71 -15.10
CA LEU A 7 -12.38 -72.19 -13.98
C LEU A 7 -12.36 -70.67 -14.08
N SER A 8 -13.49 -70.06 -14.42
CA SER A 8 -13.69 -68.62 -14.29
C SER A 8 -13.89 -68.28 -12.81
N VAL A 9 -12.84 -67.76 -12.18
CA VAL A 9 -12.96 -67.05 -10.90
C VAL A 9 -13.58 -65.69 -11.23
N VAL A 10 -14.81 -65.46 -10.78
CA VAL A 10 -15.43 -64.12 -10.80
C VAL A 10 -14.77 -63.32 -9.68
N PRO A 11 -14.02 -62.24 -9.97
CA PRO A 11 -13.58 -61.35 -8.91
C PRO A 11 -14.81 -60.58 -8.43
N THR A 12 -15.27 -60.88 -7.22
CA THR A 12 -16.18 -60.00 -6.49
C THR A 12 -15.39 -58.72 -6.21
N PHE A 13 -15.52 -57.73 -7.10
CA PHE A 13 -15.12 -56.37 -6.80
C PHE A 13 -16.03 -55.87 -5.68
N VAL A 14 -15.58 -56.04 -4.44
CA VAL A 14 -16.04 -55.18 -3.35
C VAL A 14 -15.54 -53.79 -3.74
N ALA A 15 -16.41 -53.01 -4.37
CA ALA A 15 -16.22 -51.58 -4.48
C ALA A 15 -16.16 -51.06 -3.05
N ALA A 16 -14.94 -50.91 -2.52
CA ALA A 16 -14.71 -50.05 -1.39
C ALA A 16 -15.14 -48.66 -1.87
N ALA A 17 -16.39 -48.30 -1.57
CA ALA A 17 -16.83 -46.93 -1.59
C ALA A 17 -15.96 -46.22 -0.56
N THR A 18 -14.79 -45.76 -0.98
CA THR A 18 -14.08 -44.72 -0.28
C THR A 18 -15.04 -43.55 -0.30
N CYS A 19 -15.76 -43.40 0.80
CA CYS A 19 -16.45 -42.18 1.15
C CYS A 19 -15.34 -41.13 1.20
N HIS A 20 -15.02 -40.54 0.04
CA HIS A 20 -14.34 -39.27 -0.03
C HIS A 20 -15.29 -38.35 0.70
N ALA A 21 -15.01 -38.16 1.99
CA ALA A 21 -15.53 -37.01 2.71
C ALA A 21 -15.07 -35.83 1.86
N LEU A 22 -15.97 -35.32 1.02
CA LEU A 22 -15.95 -33.94 0.61
C LEU A 22 -15.95 -33.19 1.93
N ARG A 23 -14.75 -32.89 2.43
CA ARG A 23 -14.57 -31.85 3.42
C ARG A 23 -15.07 -30.62 2.69
N SER A 24 -16.35 -30.31 2.88
CA SER A 24 -16.81 -28.94 2.81
C SER A 24 -15.87 -28.18 3.73
N ARG A 25 -14.82 -27.56 3.17
CA ARG A 25 -14.12 -26.49 3.84
C ARG A 25 -15.22 -25.46 4.04
N ALA A 26 -15.85 -25.48 5.21
CA ALA A 26 -16.65 -24.35 5.64
C ALA A 26 -15.74 -23.14 5.45
N SER A 27 -16.20 -22.19 4.65
CA SER A 27 -15.51 -20.92 4.46
C SER A 27 -15.36 -20.31 5.86
N SER A 28 -14.16 -20.40 6.40
CA SER A 28 -13.80 -19.70 7.62
C SER A 28 -13.49 -18.28 7.18
N ASN A 29 -14.36 -17.33 7.51
CA ASN A 29 -14.04 -15.91 7.48
C ASN A 29 -13.09 -15.52 8.64
N THR A 30 -12.57 -16.52 9.36
CA THR A 30 -11.60 -16.38 10.43
C THR A 30 -10.18 -16.57 9.90
N TYR A 31 -9.31 -15.61 10.21
CA TYR A 31 -7.88 -15.60 9.92
C TYR A 31 -7.09 -15.59 11.23
N THR A 32 -5.86 -16.08 11.22
CA THR A 32 -4.98 -16.19 12.40
C THR A 32 -3.89 -15.12 12.31
N LEU A 33 -3.52 -14.50 13.42
CA LEU A 33 -2.45 -13.50 13.47
C LEU A 33 -1.15 -14.14 12.98
N ALA A 34 -0.51 -13.50 12.01
CA ALA A 34 0.76 -13.95 11.44
C ALA A 34 1.90 -13.00 11.81
N LYS A 35 1.62 -11.68 11.83
CA LYS A 35 2.60 -10.65 12.19
C LYS A 35 1.90 -9.47 12.86
N GLU A 36 2.58 -8.85 13.81
CA GLU A 36 2.21 -7.57 14.40
C GLU A 36 3.46 -6.67 14.43
N TYR A 37 3.32 -5.44 13.94
CA TYR A 37 4.27 -4.35 14.14
C TYR A 37 3.62 -3.37 15.12
N SER A 38 4.13 -3.30 16.35
CA SER A 38 3.61 -2.43 17.40
C SER A 38 4.66 -2.18 18.49
N GLY A 39 4.42 -1.17 19.33
CA GLY A 39 5.26 -0.91 20.50
C GLY A 39 6.71 -0.55 20.13
N THR A 40 7.63 -0.89 21.05
CA THR A 40 9.07 -0.64 20.88
C THR A 40 9.69 -1.36 19.68
N ASP A 41 9.02 -2.41 19.21
CA ASP A 41 9.52 -3.29 18.16
C ASP A 41 8.91 -2.96 16.79
N PHE A 42 8.08 -1.90 16.69
CA PHE A 42 7.39 -1.54 15.45
C PHE A 42 8.32 -1.49 14.23
N PHE A 43 9.50 -0.86 14.38
CA PHE A 43 10.47 -0.68 13.30
C PHE A 43 11.37 -1.89 13.06
N GLN A 44 11.18 -3.02 13.77
CA GLN A 44 11.89 -4.26 13.47
C GLN A 44 11.30 -4.93 12.23
N GLY A 45 12.15 -5.36 11.30
CA GLY A 45 11.74 -6.02 10.06
C GLY A 45 11.29 -5.05 8.97
N TRP A 46 11.88 -3.85 8.93
CA TRP A 46 11.67 -2.85 7.88
C TRP A 46 12.99 -2.45 7.25
N ASP A 47 12.97 -2.29 5.93
CA ASP A 47 14.08 -1.72 5.16
C ASP A 47 13.82 -0.24 4.88
N TYR A 48 14.81 0.60 5.18
CA TYR A 48 14.78 2.03 4.87
C TYR A 48 15.34 2.28 3.48
N TYR A 49 14.61 3.02 2.64
CA TYR A 49 14.99 3.22 1.23
C TYR A 49 16.34 3.94 1.04
N GLY A 50 16.59 5.00 1.82
CA GLY A 50 17.92 5.63 1.89
C GLY A 50 18.46 6.23 0.58
N ALA A 51 17.60 6.74 -0.30
CA ALA A 51 17.98 7.31 -1.59
C ALA A 51 17.05 8.47 -2.01
N PRO A 52 17.40 9.27 -3.03
CA PRO A 52 16.52 10.33 -3.53
C PRO A 52 15.22 9.80 -4.13
N ASP A 53 14.16 10.61 -4.08
CA ASP A 53 12.91 10.29 -4.77
C ASP A 53 13.03 10.45 -6.29
N LEU A 54 13.27 9.32 -6.95
CA LEU A 54 13.25 9.14 -8.39
C LEU A 54 12.04 8.33 -8.87
N LEU A 55 11.16 7.92 -7.94
CA LEU A 55 10.00 7.06 -8.24
C LEU A 55 8.75 7.90 -8.49
N LEU A 56 8.53 8.93 -7.67
CA LEU A 56 7.36 9.82 -7.71
C LEU A 56 7.75 11.26 -8.09
N ASN A 57 9.04 11.47 -8.37
CA ASN A 57 9.64 12.78 -8.61
C ASN A 57 9.40 13.77 -7.46
N GLY A 58 9.26 13.28 -6.23
CA GLY A 58 9.00 14.11 -5.06
C GLY A 58 10.19 14.97 -4.63
N ASP A 59 9.89 16.03 -3.90
CA ASP A 59 10.84 17.01 -3.36
C ASP A 59 11.39 16.60 -2.00
N VAL A 60 11.74 15.31 -1.88
CA VAL A 60 12.25 14.70 -0.65
C VAL A 60 13.58 13.98 -0.84
N ASN A 61 14.33 13.86 0.26
CA ASN A 61 15.36 12.83 0.41
C ASN A 61 14.81 11.74 1.34
N TRP A 62 14.74 10.50 0.87
CA TRP A 62 14.46 9.39 1.78
C TRP A 62 15.74 9.03 2.50
N VAL A 63 15.73 9.21 3.83
CA VAL A 63 16.92 9.03 4.64
C VAL A 63 17.16 7.56 5.00
N THR A 64 18.40 7.25 5.36
CA THR A 64 18.75 5.93 5.91
C THR A 64 18.19 5.75 7.32
N GLU A 65 18.10 4.51 7.82
CA GLU A 65 17.66 4.23 9.20
C GLU A 65 18.46 5.02 10.24
N ALA A 66 19.80 5.01 10.12
CA ALA A 66 20.68 5.71 11.05
C ALA A 66 20.40 7.22 11.10
N GLN A 67 20.12 7.83 9.95
CA GLN A 67 19.76 9.23 9.85
C GLN A 67 18.34 9.49 10.39
N ALA A 68 17.37 8.64 10.05
CA ALA A 68 15.99 8.74 10.54
C ALA A 68 15.94 8.73 12.09
N VAL A 69 16.75 7.88 12.72
CA VAL A 69 16.86 7.81 14.19
C VAL A 69 17.55 9.05 14.75
N ALA A 70 18.65 9.50 14.12
CA ALA A 70 19.42 10.66 14.57
C ALA A 70 18.59 11.96 14.50
N GLU A 71 17.78 12.11 13.46
CA GLU A 71 16.95 13.28 13.19
C GLU A 71 15.53 13.16 13.76
N LYS A 72 15.19 12.04 14.41
CA LYS A 72 13.85 11.76 14.94
C LYS A 72 12.75 11.82 13.86
N LEU A 73 13.04 11.29 12.68
CA LEU A 73 12.09 11.13 11.59
C LEU A 73 11.34 9.80 11.64
N ALA A 74 11.93 8.77 12.24
CA ALA A 74 11.28 7.51 12.56
C ALA A 74 11.64 7.07 13.98
N TYR A 75 10.65 6.95 14.87
CA TYR A 75 10.85 6.57 16.27
C TYR A 75 9.56 6.14 16.95
N VAL A 76 9.65 5.47 18.09
CA VAL A 76 8.50 5.15 18.94
C VAL A 76 8.34 6.25 20.00
N ASN A 77 7.15 6.83 20.12
CA ASN A 77 6.86 7.88 21.10
C ASN A 77 6.61 7.31 22.50
N ASP A 78 6.41 8.19 23.49
CA ASP A 78 6.19 7.79 24.89
C ASP A 78 4.89 6.99 25.12
N ALA A 79 3.93 7.05 24.19
CA ALA A 79 2.72 6.24 24.21
C ALA A 79 2.94 4.82 23.62
N GLY A 80 4.13 4.53 23.09
CA GLY A 80 4.44 3.27 22.43
C GLY A 80 3.98 3.21 20.98
N HIS A 81 3.61 4.34 20.38
CA HIS A 81 3.17 4.41 18.97
C HIS A 81 4.35 4.76 18.07
N ALA A 82 4.34 4.21 16.87
CA ALA A 82 5.33 4.52 15.86
C ALA A 82 5.04 5.89 15.21
N ILE A 83 6.06 6.74 15.17
CA ILE A 83 6.07 8.03 14.50
C ILE A 83 6.95 7.93 13.27
N ILE A 84 6.39 8.28 12.11
CA ILE A 84 7.11 8.47 10.84
C ILE A 84 6.76 9.85 10.33
N LYS A 85 7.74 10.73 10.11
CA LYS A 85 7.48 12.14 9.83
C LYS A 85 8.41 12.77 8.79
N VAL A 86 7.97 13.93 8.30
CA VAL A 86 8.78 14.86 7.52
C VAL A 86 9.60 15.74 8.48
N ASP A 87 10.84 16.07 8.10
CA ASP A 87 11.63 17.09 8.81
C ASP A 87 10.89 18.43 8.82
N ASN A 88 10.56 18.91 10.01
CA ASN A 88 9.85 20.17 10.24
C ASN A 88 10.70 21.23 10.96
N THR A 89 12.03 21.09 10.95
CA THR A 89 12.96 21.97 11.68
C THR A 89 14.04 22.60 10.81
N THR A 90 14.48 21.91 9.76
CA THR A 90 15.58 22.42 8.92
C THR A 90 15.10 23.46 7.92
N TYR A 91 15.94 24.49 7.76
CA TYR A 91 15.86 25.44 6.65
C TYR A 91 16.42 24.81 5.38
N VAL A 92 15.57 24.57 4.38
CA VAL A 92 15.96 23.91 3.13
C VAL A 92 16.41 24.97 2.12
N GLN A 93 17.64 24.94 1.60
CA GLN A 93 18.01 25.93 0.57
C GLN A 93 17.31 25.62 -0.77
N LYS A 94 17.18 26.61 -1.64
CA LYS A 94 16.71 26.37 -3.02
C LYS A 94 17.60 25.32 -3.68
N GLU A 95 17.02 24.45 -4.49
CA GLU A 95 17.66 23.28 -5.11
C GLU A 95 17.96 22.11 -4.14
N GLN A 96 17.65 22.25 -2.85
CA GLN A 96 17.68 21.15 -1.88
C GLN A 96 16.28 20.59 -1.63
N LYS A 97 16.23 19.36 -1.12
CA LYS A 97 15.01 18.63 -0.79
C LYS A 97 14.88 18.45 0.72
N ARG A 98 13.69 18.04 1.16
CA ARG A 98 13.38 17.87 2.59
C ARG A 98 13.50 16.41 3.01
N ASP A 99 14.06 16.17 4.17
CA ASP A 99 14.32 14.81 4.65
C ASP A 99 13.05 14.17 5.22
N THR A 100 12.84 12.90 4.86
CA THR A 100 11.73 12.07 5.33
C THR A 100 12.04 10.59 5.13
N VAL A 101 11.07 9.72 5.38
CA VAL A 101 11.27 8.28 5.47
C VAL A 101 10.34 7.55 4.51
N ARG A 102 10.90 6.56 3.83
CA ARG A 102 10.19 5.47 3.15
C ARG A 102 10.72 4.16 3.70
N ILE A 103 9.81 3.34 4.22
CA ILE A 103 10.13 2.01 4.75
C ILE A 103 9.27 0.94 4.10
N THR A 104 9.85 -0.24 3.89
CA THR A 104 9.17 -1.42 3.34
C THR A 104 9.39 -2.61 4.27
N THR A 105 8.36 -3.43 4.51
CA THR A 105 8.53 -4.64 5.34
C THR A 105 9.46 -5.66 4.69
N GLN A 106 10.29 -6.31 5.49
CA GLN A 106 11.07 -7.49 5.09
C GLN A 106 10.20 -8.75 4.97
N ASP A 107 9.09 -8.79 5.70
CA ASP A 107 8.12 -9.88 5.63
C ASP A 107 7.35 -9.84 4.30
N SER A 108 7.11 -11.02 3.72
CA SER A 108 6.30 -11.22 2.52
C SER A 108 4.96 -11.84 2.89
N PHE A 109 3.87 -11.15 2.55
CA PHE A 109 2.51 -11.54 2.92
C PHE A 109 1.81 -12.19 1.72
N PRO A 110 1.34 -13.45 1.83
CA PRO A 110 0.65 -14.10 0.72
C PRO A 110 -0.67 -13.37 0.40
N ILE A 111 -1.12 -13.48 -0.85
CA ILE A 111 -2.52 -13.15 -1.19
C ILE A 111 -3.45 -13.99 -0.31
N GLY A 112 -4.51 -13.39 0.21
CA GLY A 112 -5.28 -13.99 1.31
C GLY A 112 -5.06 -13.29 2.65
N THR A 113 -4.13 -12.33 2.72
CA THR A 113 -3.82 -11.62 3.97
C THR A 113 -4.84 -10.53 4.26
N VAL A 114 -5.23 -10.44 5.52
CA VAL A 114 -5.97 -9.32 6.09
C VAL A 114 -4.99 -8.41 6.80
N PHE A 115 -4.82 -7.19 6.31
CA PHE A 115 -4.08 -6.16 7.03
C PHE A 115 -5.05 -5.33 7.87
N VAL A 116 -4.62 -4.99 9.08
CA VAL A 116 -5.33 -4.09 10.00
C VAL A 116 -4.35 -3.02 10.44
N ILE A 117 -4.64 -1.77 10.08
CA ILE A 117 -3.80 -0.60 10.37
C ILE A 117 -4.58 0.30 11.32
N ASP A 118 -4.07 0.47 12.54
CA ASP A 118 -4.64 1.35 13.54
C ASP A 118 -3.72 2.56 13.75
N ALA A 119 -4.23 3.76 13.45
CA ALA A 119 -3.49 5.01 13.57
C ALA A 119 -4.31 6.06 14.33
N THR A 120 -3.63 6.91 15.10
CA THR A 120 -4.22 8.08 15.78
C THR A 120 -4.02 9.36 14.98
N HIS A 121 -2.99 9.39 14.12
CA HIS A 121 -2.68 10.52 13.24
C HIS A 121 -2.20 10.03 11.87
N LEU A 122 -2.65 10.69 10.80
CA LEU A 122 -2.13 10.53 9.44
C LEU A 122 -1.55 11.88 8.98
N PRO A 123 -0.46 11.92 8.20
CA PRO A 123 0.12 13.16 7.74
C PRO A 123 -0.88 13.97 6.92
N TYR A 124 -0.85 15.29 7.05
CA TYR A 124 -1.54 16.21 6.14
C TYR A 124 -0.85 17.57 6.14
N GLY A 125 -1.04 18.31 5.06
CA GLY A 125 -0.41 19.62 4.89
C GLY A 125 -0.19 19.91 3.41
N CYS A 126 0.03 21.17 3.05
CA CYS A 126 0.38 21.48 1.67
C CYS A 126 1.67 20.76 1.28
N SER A 127 1.73 20.29 0.02
CA SER A 127 2.73 19.39 -0.56
C SER A 127 2.75 17.96 -0.03
N VAL A 128 2.15 17.65 1.13
CA VAL A 128 2.29 16.34 1.77
C VAL A 128 1.56 15.27 0.98
N TRP A 129 2.25 14.20 0.59
CA TRP A 129 1.68 13.01 -0.04
C TRP A 129 2.07 11.78 0.78
N PRO A 130 1.24 11.40 1.76
CA PRO A 130 1.49 10.24 2.60
C PRO A 130 0.78 9.00 2.08
N SER A 131 1.44 7.86 2.24
CA SER A 131 0.91 6.58 1.80
C SER A 131 1.16 5.45 2.82
N ILE A 132 0.18 4.56 2.96
CA ILE A 132 0.38 3.19 3.46
C ILE A 132 -0.27 2.27 2.44
N TRP A 133 0.57 1.50 1.76
CA TRP A 133 0.19 0.73 0.59
C TRP A 133 0.94 -0.60 0.60
N THR A 134 0.60 -1.47 -0.34
CA THR A 134 1.33 -2.73 -0.54
C THR A 134 1.73 -2.92 -1.98
N THR A 135 2.86 -3.58 -2.20
CA THR A 135 3.35 -3.96 -3.54
C THR A 135 4.04 -5.31 -3.47
N ASP A 136 4.47 -5.87 -4.60
CA ASP A 136 5.18 -7.15 -4.61
C ASP A 136 6.40 -7.13 -3.68
N SER A 137 6.49 -8.15 -2.83
CA SER A 137 7.58 -8.31 -1.87
C SER A 137 8.92 -8.71 -2.50
N ASP A 138 8.91 -9.21 -3.74
CA ASP A 138 10.14 -9.47 -4.50
C ASP A 138 10.53 -8.21 -5.28
N PRO A 139 11.60 -7.50 -4.89
CA PRO A 139 12.06 -6.29 -5.58
C PRO A 139 12.53 -6.57 -7.02
N ALA A 140 12.75 -7.83 -7.40
CA ALA A 140 13.05 -8.21 -8.78
C ALA A 140 11.79 -8.22 -9.68
N VAL A 141 10.59 -8.20 -9.11
CA VAL A 141 9.33 -8.08 -9.87
C VAL A 141 9.10 -6.61 -10.20
N PRO A 142 9.24 -6.19 -11.47
CA PRO A 142 9.11 -4.78 -11.82
C PRO A 142 7.67 -4.32 -11.63
N TRP A 143 7.46 -3.20 -10.96
CA TRP A 143 6.15 -2.56 -10.88
C TRP A 143 5.59 -2.27 -12.29
N PRO A 144 4.27 -2.44 -12.54
CA PRO A 144 3.21 -2.93 -11.64
C PRO A 144 2.94 -4.44 -11.79
N ALA A 145 3.96 -5.26 -12.11
CA ALA A 145 3.76 -6.67 -12.49
C ALA A 145 3.20 -7.55 -11.36
N GLY A 146 3.54 -7.27 -10.10
CA GLY A 146 3.00 -7.97 -8.94
C GLY A 146 1.89 -7.21 -8.21
N GLY A 147 1.34 -6.18 -8.85
CA GLY A 147 0.25 -5.36 -8.33
C GLY A 147 0.64 -4.40 -7.22
N GLU A 148 -0.23 -3.42 -6.98
CA GLU A 148 -0.15 -2.49 -5.85
C GLU A 148 -1.55 -2.16 -5.32
N ILE A 149 -1.63 -1.98 -4.00
CA ILE A 149 -2.86 -1.73 -3.25
C ILE A 149 -2.66 -0.52 -2.33
N ASP A 150 -3.32 0.59 -2.66
CA ASP A 150 -3.26 1.81 -1.85
C ASP A 150 -4.36 1.81 -0.80
N ILE A 151 -3.96 1.62 0.46
CA ILE A 151 -4.88 1.48 1.59
C ILE A 151 -5.13 2.85 2.24
N ILE A 152 -4.06 3.63 2.38
CA ILE A 152 -4.09 5.05 2.77
C ILE A 152 -3.31 5.79 1.71
N GLU A 153 -3.95 6.70 0.99
CA GLU A 153 -3.24 7.58 0.07
C GLU A 153 -4.01 8.90 -0.09
N THR A 154 -3.27 10.00 0.04
CA THR A 154 -3.81 11.34 -0.05
C THR A 154 -2.76 12.31 -0.56
N VAL A 155 -3.19 13.52 -0.88
CA VAL A 155 -2.29 14.62 -1.23
C VAL A 155 -2.75 15.93 -0.60
N ASN A 156 -1.81 16.79 -0.27
CA ASN A 156 -2.05 18.13 0.22
C ASN A 156 -2.97 18.15 1.47
N ARG A 157 -4.05 18.93 1.42
CA ARG A 157 -5.02 19.06 2.52
C ARG A 157 -6.40 18.48 2.16
N VAL A 158 -6.42 17.46 1.29
CA VAL A 158 -7.67 16.74 1.02
C VAL A 158 -8.25 16.13 2.29
N THR A 159 -9.57 16.02 2.35
CA THR A 159 -10.30 15.61 3.57
C THR A 159 -10.88 14.19 3.47
N THR A 160 -10.65 13.52 2.34
CA THR A 160 -11.11 12.16 2.04
C THR A 160 -9.95 11.31 1.54
N ASN A 161 -9.88 10.06 1.99
CA ASN A 161 -8.92 9.08 1.48
C ASN A 161 -9.23 8.72 0.01
N GLN A 162 -8.19 8.42 -0.76
CA GLN A 162 -8.31 7.67 -2.01
C GLN A 162 -7.79 6.24 -1.79
N TYR A 163 -8.53 5.26 -2.28
CA TYR A 163 -8.08 3.88 -2.43
C TYR A 163 -7.84 3.62 -3.92
N SER A 164 -6.81 2.88 -4.29
CA SER A 164 -6.57 2.51 -5.68
C SER A 164 -5.90 1.14 -5.78
N LEU A 165 -6.00 0.56 -6.97
CA LEU A 165 -5.20 -0.59 -7.38
C LEU A 165 -4.44 -0.26 -8.66
N HIS A 166 -3.22 -0.76 -8.73
CA HIS A 166 -2.31 -0.59 -9.86
C HIS A 166 -1.86 -1.97 -10.32
N THR A 167 -2.13 -2.31 -11.59
CA THR A 167 -1.93 -3.66 -12.14
C THR A 167 -1.30 -3.62 -13.52
N LYS A 168 -0.64 -4.71 -13.91
CA LYS A 168 -0.04 -4.87 -15.24
C LYS A 168 -1.02 -5.35 -16.31
N GLY A 169 -0.79 -4.83 -17.52
CA GLY A 169 -1.22 -5.42 -18.79
C GLY A 169 -2.60 -4.97 -19.27
N PRO A 170 -2.92 -5.16 -20.55
CA PRO A 170 -4.17 -4.68 -21.16
C PRO A 170 -5.42 -5.41 -20.64
N ASP A 171 -5.25 -6.58 -20.01
CA ASP A 171 -6.28 -7.34 -19.31
C ASP A 171 -6.25 -7.06 -17.80
N GLY A 172 -5.92 -5.83 -17.39
CA GLY A 172 -5.85 -5.44 -15.98
C GLY A 172 -7.19 -5.56 -15.26
N CYS A 173 -7.22 -5.20 -13.99
CA CYS A 173 -8.48 -5.21 -13.25
C CYS A 173 -9.39 -4.09 -13.78
N PHE A 174 -10.52 -4.44 -14.38
CA PHE A 174 -11.51 -3.50 -14.91
C PHE A 174 -12.74 -3.44 -14.00
N GLY A 175 -13.71 -2.61 -14.33
CA GLY A 175 -15.10 -2.78 -13.88
C GLY A 175 -15.42 -2.42 -12.43
N VAL A 176 -14.48 -1.84 -11.67
CA VAL A 176 -14.80 -1.11 -10.42
C VAL A 176 -15.67 0.07 -10.82
N ASN A 177 -16.93 0.13 -10.38
CA ASN A 177 -17.82 1.21 -10.77
C ASN A 177 -18.90 1.45 -9.70
N SER A 178 -19.81 2.39 -9.96
CA SER A 178 -20.88 2.79 -9.02
C SER A 178 -21.85 1.68 -8.63
N THR A 179 -21.83 0.52 -9.29
CA THR A 179 -22.62 -0.67 -8.95
C THR A 179 -21.88 -1.68 -8.06
N SER A 180 -20.58 -1.48 -7.81
CA SER A 180 -19.84 -2.25 -6.82
C SER A 180 -20.50 -2.12 -5.45
N ALA A 181 -20.55 -3.22 -4.68
CA ALA A 181 -21.09 -3.21 -3.32
C ALA A 181 -20.12 -2.54 -2.34
N GLN A 182 -20.02 -1.21 -2.41
CA GLN A 182 -19.11 -0.37 -1.63
C GLN A 182 -19.80 0.91 -1.17
N ARG A 183 -19.23 1.61 -0.18
CA ARG A 183 -19.70 2.92 0.29
C ARG A 183 -19.04 4.11 -0.40
N GLY A 184 -17.81 3.94 -0.87
CA GLY A 184 -17.03 4.96 -1.58
C GLY A 184 -17.50 5.16 -3.04
N VAL A 185 -17.00 6.22 -3.67
CA VAL A 185 -17.34 6.58 -5.06
C VAL A 185 -16.17 6.27 -5.98
N SER A 186 -16.37 5.36 -6.93
CA SER A 186 -15.37 5.08 -7.97
C SER A 186 -15.24 6.26 -8.92
N THR A 187 -14.02 6.76 -9.09
CA THR A 187 -13.66 7.82 -10.04
C THR A 187 -12.81 7.31 -11.21
N GLY A 188 -12.33 6.07 -11.13
CA GLY A 188 -11.73 5.34 -12.25
C GLY A 188 -12.08 3.86 -12.20
N THR A 189 -12.17 3.23 -13.37
CA THR A 189 -12.67 1.85 -13.52
C THR A 189 -11.62 0.89 -14.07
N ASN A 190 -10.41 1.36 -14.38
CA ASN A 190 -9.35 0.59 -15.02
C ASN A 190 -8.10 0.65 -14.13
N CYS A 191 -7.75 -0.45 -13.48
CA CYS A 191 -6.61 -0.52 -12.58
C CYS A 191 -5.28 -0.70 -13.33
N THR A 192 -5.26 -0.64 -14.66
CA THR A 192 -4.02 -0.82 -15.45
C THR A 192 -3.22 0.47 -15.42
N SER A 193 -2.03 0.47 -14.79
CA SER A 193 -1.24 1.69 -14.59
C SER A 193 -0.87 2.36 -15.93
N THR A 194 -0.36 1.58 -16.88
CA THR A 194 0.05 2.09 -18.20
C THR A 194 -1.11 2.62 -19.05
N ALA A 195 -2.35 2.28 -18.73
CA ALA A 195 -3.53 2.74 -19.47
C ALA A 195 -4.23 3.93 -18.79
N THR A 196 -3.77 4.31 -17.59
CA THR A 196 -4.38 5.35 -16.75
C THR A 196 -3.39 6.41 -16.30
N ASP A 197 -2.21 6.47 -16.95
CA ASP A 197 -1.11 7.33 -16.54
C ASP A 197 -0.85 7.22 -15.03
N ASP A 198 -0.78 5.97 -14.57
CA ASP A 198 -0.56 5.56 -13.19
C ASP A 198 -1.62 6.01 -12.18
N THR A 199 -2.80 6.47 -12.62
CA THR A 199 -3.94 6.77 -11.72
C THR A 199 -4.56 5.49 -11.13
N GLY A 200 -4.50 4.37 -11.85
CA GLY A 200 -5.18 3.14 -11.45
C GLY A 200 -6.71 3.27 -11.46
N CYS A 201 -7.37 2.58 -10.54
CA CYS A 201 -8.84 2.55 -10.42
C CYS A 201 -9.32 3.15 -9.08
N PRO A 202 -9.26 4.48 -8.93
CA PRO A 202 -9.52 5.13 -7.66
C PRO A 202 -10.97 5.00 -7.18
N VAL A 203 -11.10 4.82 -5.86
CA VAL A 203 -12.33 4.92 -5.09
C VAL A 203 -12.14 5.97 -3.99
N ILE A 204 -12.97 7.00 -4.00
CA ILE A 204 -12.93 8.09 -3.01
C ILE A 204 -13.80 7.73 -1.81
N GLU A 205 -13.24 7.82 -0.62
CA GLU A 205 -13.96 7.60 0.64
C GLU A 205 -15.06 8.65 0.85
N THR A 206 -16.21 8.21 1.37
CA THR A 206 -17.34 9.08 1.69
C THR A 206 -17.57 9.21 3.20
N ALA A 207 -17.01 8.30 4.00
CA ALA A 207 -17.04 8.39 5.44
C ALA A 207 -16.31 9.65 5.95
N PRO A 208 -16.88 10.38 6.91
CA PRO A 208 -16.25 11.56 7.49
C PRO A 208 -14.98 11.17 8.25
N ALA A 209 -14.08 12.14 8.43
CA ALA A 209 -12.87 12.00 9.23
C ALA A 209 -11.98 10.81 8.81
N SER A 210 -11.93 10.49 7.50
CA SER A 210 -11.08 9.42 6.99
C SER A 210 -9.60 9.78 6.95
N VAL A 211 -9.26 11.06 6.80
CA VAL A 211 -7.90 11.61 6.77
C VAL A 211 -7.86 13.04 7.31
N GLY A 212 -6.66 13.62 7.35
CA GLY A 212 -6.46 15.04 7.66
C GLY A 212 -6.79 15.42 9.11
N ALA A 213 -7.02 16.72 9.32
CA ALA A 213 -7.29 17.28 10.65
C ALA A 213 -8.53 16.66 11.33
N ALA A 214 -9.53 16.25 10.56
CA ALA A 214 -10.73 15.60 11.09
C ALA A 214 -10.42 14.20 11.63
N PHE A 215 -9.58 13.41 10.95
CA PHE A 215 -9.08 12.12 11.45
C PHE A 215 -8.31 12.30 12.76
N ALA A 216 -7.36 13.24 12.79
CA ALA A 216 -6.59 13.54 13.99
C ALA A 216 -7.48 13.98 15.18
N ALA A 217 -8.45 14.87 14.93
CA ALA A 217 -9.40 15.33 15.95
C ALA A 217 -10.31 14.21 16.48
N ALA A 218 -10.59 13.19 15.65
CA ALA A 218 -11.35 12.01 16.04
C ALA A 218 -10.51 10.96 16.80
N GLN A 219 -9.24 11.26 17.12
CA GLN A 219 -8.27 10.29 17.67
C GLN A 219 -8.02 9.11 16.71
N GLY A 220 -8.08 9.44 15.42
CA GLY A 220 -7.81 8.58 14.29
C GLY A 220 -8.89 7.54 14.01
N GLY A 221 -8.45 6.33 13.69
CA GLY A 221 -9.31 5.25 13.25
C GLY A 221 -8.53 4.05 12.74
N LEU A 222 -9.27 3.12 12.17
CA LEU A 222 -8.73 1.84 11.72
C LEU A 222 -9.10 1.60 10.27
N ARG A 223 -8.12 1.15 9.49
CA ARG A 223 -8.33 0.60 8.16
C ARG A 223 -8.05 -0.88 8.15
N ALA A 224 -8.84 -1.61 7.38
CA ALA A 224 -8.54 -3.00 7.08
C ALA A 224 -8.60 -3.22 5.58
N SER A 225 -7.67 -4.01 5.05
CA SER A 225 -7.71 -4.51 3.68
C SER A 225 -7.73 -6.03 3.70
N LEU A 226 -8.54 -6.62 2.84
CA LEU A 226 -8.62 -8.05 2.62
C LEU A 226 -8.38 -8.32 1.15
N THR A 227 -7.34 -9.09 0.85
CA THR A 227 -7.25 -9.80 -0.43
C THR A 227 -7.81 -11.19 -0.19
N ASN A 228 -8.95 -11.54 -0.78
CA ASN A 228 -9.46 -12.90 -0.74
C ASN A 228 -9.17 -13.59 -2.07
N ALA A 229 -8.41 -14.68 -2.04
CA ALA A 229 -8.20 -15.59 -3.18
C ALA A 229 -9.13 -16.82 -3.14
N LEU A 230 -9.73 -17.14 -1.99
CA LEU A 230 -10.49 -18.37 -1.79
C LEU A 230 -12.01 -18.10 -1.79
N TYR A 231 -12.73 -18.75 -2.71
CA TYR A 231 -14.19 -18.68 -2.87
C TYR A 231 -14.74 -17.25 -3.00
N HIS A 232 -15.04 -16.84 -4.25
CA HIS A 232 -15.40 -15.46 -4.65
C HIS A 232 -14.25 -14.47 -4.40
N PRO A 233 -13.18 -14.51 -5.21
CA PRO A 233 -12.06 -13.62 -5.00
C PRO A 233 -12.51 -12.16 -5.02
N HIS A 234 -11.92 -11.35 -4.17
CA HIS A 234 -12.19 -9.92 -4.12
C HIS A 234 -11.09 -9.24 -3.32
N LEU A 235 -10.90 -7.96 -3.61
CA LEU A 235 -10.17 -7.07 -2.73
C LEU A 235 -11.18 -6.08 -2.14
N SER A 236 -11.11 -5.89 -0.83
CA SER A 236 -11.98 -4.96 -0.13
C SER A 236 -11.22 -4.20 0.93
N ILE A 237 -11.55 -2.92 1.08
CA ILE A 237 -10.94 -2.03 2.04
C ILE A 237 -12.03 -1.37 2.86
N TRP A 238 -11.89 -1.37 4.18
CA TRP A 238 -12.80 -0.74 5.13
C TRP A 238 -12.06 0.37 5.87
N PHE A 239 -12.82 1.42 6.18
CA PHE A 239 -12.43 2.42 7.15
C PHE A 239 -13.53 2.58 8.21
N TRP A 240 -13.09 2.64 9.46
CA TRP A 240 -13.88 3.03 10.62
C TRP A 240 -13.15 4.15 11.35
N SER A 241 -13.85 5.27 11.61
CA SER A 241 -13.34 6.27 12.55
C SER A 241 -13.26 5.65 13.95
N ARG A 242 -12.41 6.18 14.82
CA ARG A 242 -12.16 5.64 16.17
C ARG A 242 -13.42 5.18 16.94
N PRO A 243 -14.52 5.96 17.03
CA PRO A 243 -15.72 5.54 17.77
C PRO A 243 -16.50 4.41 17.10
N ASP A 244 -16.29 4.18 15.80
CA ASP A 244 -17.08 3.25 14.98
C ASP A 244 -16.37 1.91 14.74
N ILE A 245 -15.18 1.71 15.31
CA ILE A 245 -14.41 0.47 15.13
C ILE A 245 -15.19 -0.69 15.78
N PRO A 246 -15.52 -1.76 15.03
CA PRO A 246 -16.19 -2.92 15.57
C PRO A 246 -15.40 -3.55 16.72
N SER A 247 -16.09 -3.90 17.82
CA SER A 247 -15.45 -4.50 18.99
C SER A 247 -14.72 -5.82 18.65
N SER A 248 -15.21 -6.55 17.66
CA SER A 248 -14.57 -7.78 17.15
C SER A 248 -13.16 -7.53 16.61
N ILE A 249 -12.89 -6.37 16.02
CA ILE A 249 -11.57 -5.97 15.53
C ILE A 249 -10.69 -5.50 16.69
N ILE A 250 -11.23 -4.67 17.59
CA ILE A 250 -10.49 -4.18 18.78
C ILE A 250 -9.99 -5.35 19.63
N SER A 251 -10.82 -6.37 19.83
CA SER A 251 -10.46 -7.55 20.63
C SER A 251 -9.62 -8.60 19.88
N ALA A 252 -9.34 -8.39 18.59
CA ALA A 252 -8.60 -9.36 17.77
C ALA A 252 -7.12 -9.41 18.20
N THR A 253 -6.78 -10.48 18.91
CA THR A 253 -5.43 -10.79 19.35
C THR A 253 -4.82 -11.86 18.45
N ASN A 254 -5.29 -13.11 18.56
CA ASN A 254 -4.73 -14.23 17.81
C ASN A 254 -5.50 -14.58 16.54
N SER A 255 -6.72 -14.08 16.39
CA SER A 255 -7.56 -14.36 15.24
C SER A 255 -8.54 -13.22 14.98
N ILE A 256 -9.00 -13.11 13.73
CA ILE A 256 -9.97 -12.09 13.31
C ILE A 256 -11.03 -12.71 12.41
N ASP A 257 -12.30 -12.36 12.61
CA ASP A 257 -13.43 -12.76 11.77
C ASP A 257 -13.94 -11.57 10.97
N THR A 258 -13.95 -11.70 9.65
CA THR A 258 -14.34 -10.64 8.71
C THR A 258 -15.84 -10.66 8.34
N SER A 259 -16.59 -11.70 8.73
CA SER A 259 -17.98 -11.89 8.32
C SER A 259 -18.94 -10.78 8.76
N GLY A 260 -18.60 -10.09 9.86
CA GLY A 260 -19.41 -9.02 10.47
C GLY A 260 -19.02 -7.59 10.07
N TRP A 261 -18.09 -7.39 9.13
CA TRP A 261 -17.54 -6.06 8.84
C TRP A 261 -18.46 -5.18 7.99
N GLY A 262 -19.50 -5.77 7.39
CA GLY A 262 -20.47 -5.05 6.57
C GLY A 262 -19.86 -4.56 5.24
N THR A 263 -20.53 -3.59 4.63
CA THR A 263 -20.15 -3.06 3.31
C THR A 263 -18.82 -2.31 3.36
N PRO A 264 -17.82 -2.68 2.53
CA PRO A 264 -16.53 -2.01 2.49
C PRO A 264 -16.61 -0.57 2.00
N SER A 265 -15.58 0.20 2.32
CA SER A 265 -15.38 1.54 1.73
C SER A 265 -15.05 1.43 0.24
N ALA A 266 -14.18 0.50 -0.15
CA ALA A 266 -13.87 0.21 -1.55
C ALA A 266 -13.94 -1.30 -1.81
N ALA A 267 -14.52 -1.69 -2.96
CA ALA A 267 -14.63 -3.08 -3.37
C ALA A 267 -14.18 -3.26 -4.83
N PHE A 268 -13.26 -4.20 -5.02
CA PHE A 268 -12.69 -4.57 -6.29
C PHE A 268 -13.04 -6.04 -6.56
N PRO A 269 -14.17 -6.30 -7.25
CA PRO A 269 -14.71 -7.65 -7.42
C PRO A 269 -13.88 -8.47 -8.42
N SER A 270 -13.74 -9.78 -8.19
CA SER A 270 -12.94 -10.60 -9.11
C SER A 270 -13.57 -10.85 -10.47
N SER A 271 -14.89 -10.62 -10.61
CA SER A 271 -15.59 -10.77 -11.89
C SER A 271 -14.96 -9.93 -13.01
N THR A 272 -14.18 -8.91 -12.62
CA THR A 272 -13.52 -7.99 -13.53
C THR A 272 -12.03 -7.86 -13.20
N CYS A 273 -11.49 -8.67 -12.28
CA CYS A 273 -10.13 -8.61 -11.77
C CYS A 273 -9.66 -10.00 -11.31
N ASP A 274 -8.75 -10.63 -12.03
CA ASP A 274 -8.17 -11.89 -11.58
C ASP A 274 -7.08 -11.62 -10.52
N ILE A 275 -7.49 -11.50 -9.25
CA ILE A 275 -6.62 -11.14 -8.13
C ILE A 275 -5.40 -12.07 -8.03
N GLU A 276 -5.56 -13.38 -8.28
CA GLU A 276 -4.48 -14.36 -8.15
C GLU A 276 -3.39 -14.19 -9.21
N THR A 277 -3.72 -13.65 -10.38
CA THR A 277 -2.75 -13.44 -11.47
C THR A 277 -2.22 -12.01 -11.54
N LYS A 278 -2.89 -11.07 -10.87
CA LYS A 278 -2.51 -9.65 -10.86
C LYS A 278 -1.69 -9.24 -9.65
N PHE A 279 -1.77 -9.99 -8.56
CA PHE A 279 -1.06 -9.67 -7.32
C PHE A 279 -0.18 -10.84 -6.87
N GLY A 280 1.09 -10.57 -6.63
CA GLY A 280 2.03 -11.49 -5.98
C GLY A 280 1.99 -11.37 -4.46
N PRO A 281 2.80 -12.14 -3.71
CA PRO A 281 3.01 -11.89 -2.28
C PRO A 281 3.43 -10.43 -2.06
N GLN A 282 2.80 -9.76 -1.10
CA GLN A 282 2.92 -8.32 -0.91
C GLN A 282 3.84 -7.97 0.27
N ALA A 283 4.57 -6.86 0.19
CA ALA A 283 5.19 -6.16 1.31
C ALA A 283 4.42 -4.87 1.59
N ILE A 284 4.42 -4.41 2.85
CA ILE A 284 3.81 -3.14 3.23
C ILE A 284 4.84 -2.03 3.04
N VAL A 285 4.44 -0.92 2.45
CA VAL A 285 5.24 0.29 2.31
C VAL A 285 4.57 1.42 3.08
N ILE A 286 5.37 2.19 3.81
CA ILE A 286 4.95 3.44 4.45
C ILE A 286 5.90 4.54 3.99
N ASP A 287 5.36 5.59 3.40
CA ASP A 287 6.15 6.74 3.01
C ASP A 287 5.38 8.06 3.13
N ILE A 288 6.16 9.14 3.18
CA ILE A 288 5.66 10.49 2.97
C ILE A 288 6.55 11.12 1.91
N THR A 289 6.05 11.32 0.70
CA THR A 289 6.72 12.20 -0.26
C THR A 289 6.13 13.61 -0.20
N LEU A 290 6.76 14.56 -0.88
CA LEU A 290 6.31 15.93 -0.99
C LEU A 290 6.23 16.33 -2.45
N CYS A 291 5.19 17.07 -2.82
CA CYS A 291 4.93 17.51 -4.20
C CYS A 291 4.90 16.32 -5.17
N GLY A 292 5.91 16.16 -6.02
CA GLY A 292 5.95 15.07 -7.00
C GLY A 292 4.84 15.16 -8.05
N THR A 293 4.66 14.07 -8.78
CA THR A 293 3.74 13.99 -9.92
C THR A 293 2.28 14.27 -9.56
N TRP A 294 1.86 13.95 -8.32
CA TRP A 294 0.47 14.13 -7.89
C TRP A 294 0.26 15.34 -6.99
N ALA A 295 0.83 15.38 -5.77
CA ALA A 295 0.60 16.51 -4.86
C ALA A 295 1.18 17.83 -5.40
N GLY A 296 2.23 17.74 -6.21
CA GLY A 296 2.89 18.87 -6.88
C GLY A 296 2.23 19.29 -8.18
N ASN A 297 1.29 18.51 -8.73
CA ASN A 297 0.54 18.93 -9.90
C ASN A 297 -0.14 20.28 -9.61
N PRO A 298 0.04 21.31 -10.45
CA PRO A 298 -0.38 22.66 -10.08
C PRO A 298 -1.88 22.77 -9.83
N THR A 299 -2.70 22.02 -10.60
CA THR A 299 -4.16 22.02 -10.41
C THR A 299 -4.52 21.38 -9.06
N VAL A 300 -3.99 20.19 -8.78
CA VAL A 300 -4.23 19.44 -7.53
C VAL A 300 -3.74 20.21 -6.31
N TYR A 301 -2.57 20.85 -6.40
CA TYR A 301 -2.04 21.69 -5.33
C TYR A 301 -2.98 22.85 -5.03
N SER A 302 -3.43 23.57 -6.07
CA SER A 302 -4.29 24.75 -5.93
C SER A 302 -5.69 24.46 -5.36
N GLU A 303 -6.15 23.21 -5.38
CA GLU A 303 -7.46 22.82 -4.83
C GLU A 303 -7.54 23.05 -3.32
N THR A 304 -6.41 22.85 -2.61
CA THR A 304 -6.40 22.88 -1.14
C THR A 304 -5.28 23.74 -0.54
N CYS A 305 -4.40 24.28 -1.38
CA CYS A 305 -3.25 25.07 -0.96
C CYS A 305 -3.24 26.46 -1.58
N THR A 306 -3.08 27.46 -0.72
CA THR A 306 -2.88 28.85 -1.12
C THR A 306 -1.47 29.04 -1.65
N TYR A 307 -1.32 29.76 -2.76
CA TYR A 307 -0.04 30.07 -3.38
C TYR A 307 0.02 31.54 -3.80
N THR A 308 1.23 32.03 -4.06
CA THR A 308 1.46 33.38 -4.57
C THR A 308 2.10 33.33 -5.95
N GLY A 309 1.70 34.23 -6.85
CA GLY A 309 2.26 34.31 -8.19
C GLY A 309 1.51 33.46 -9.21
N ALA A 310 2.19 33.12 -10.31
CA ALA A 310 1.62 32.30 -11.36
C ALA A 310 1.67 30.82 -10.96
N LEU A 311 0.57 30.11 -11.19
CA LEU A 311 0.50 28.67 -10.97
C LEU A 311 1.29 27.93 -12.06
N ASN A 312 2.28 27.15 -11.66
CA ASN A 312 3.19 26.40 -12.53
C ASN A 312 3.75 25.17 -11.79
N ASP A 313 4.52 24.34 -12.49
CA ASP A 313 5.07 23.07 -11.97
C ASP A 313 5.98 23.25 -10.74
N ASP A 314 6.61 24.42 -10.59
CA ASP A 314 7.47 24.73 -9.44
C ASP A 314 6.70 25.28 -8.23
N THR A 315 5.40 25.58 -8.37
CA THR A 315 4.61 26.28 -7.34
C THR A 315 4.59 25.50 -6.02
N CYS A 316 4.45 24.17 -6.08
CA CYS A 316 4.46 23.35 -4.87
C CYS A 316 5.80 23.43 -4.14
N TYR A 317 6.90 23.21 -4.86
CA TYR A 317 8.25 23.23 -4.30
C TYR A 317 8.60 24.60 -3.71
N GLU A 318 8.38 25.67 -4.47
CA GLU A 318 8.72 27.04 -4.07
C GLU A 318 7.88 27.53 -2.88
N ASN A 319 6.62 27.12 -2.79
CA ASN A 319 5.71 27.57 -1.74
C ASN A 319 5.79 26.72 -0.46
N SER A 320 6.03 25.42 -0.58
CA SER A 320 5.93 24.47 0.54
C SER A 320 7.27 23.95 1.05
N VAL A 321 8.24 23.67 0.17
CA VAL A 321 9.38 22.82 0.52
C VAL A 321 10.61 23.64 0.90
N VAL A 322 10.98 24.61 0.07
CA VAL A 322 12.19 25.41 0.26
C VAL A 322 12.02 26.44 1.36
N TYR A 323 13.17 26.84 1.91
CA TYR A 323 13.32 27.74 3.03
C TYR A 323 12.56 27.19 4.25
N ASN A 324 11.73 28.01 4.88
CA ASN A 324 10.80 27.56 5.90
C ASN A 324 9.43 27.15 5.32
N GLY A 325 9.21 27.33 4.00
CA GLY A 325 7.95 27.07 3.32
C GLY A 325 6.73 27.74 3.98
N THR A 326 5.54 27.38 3.51
CA THR A 326 4.26 27.74 4.13
C THR A 326 3.55 26.55 4.79
N SER A 327 4.00 25.33 4.50
CA SER A 327 3.29 24.11 4.89
C SER A 327 3.26 23.84 6.39
N ASP A 328 4.24 24.36 7.15
CA ASP A 328 4.52 24.00 8.55
C ASP A 328 4.28 22.50 8.81
N TYR A 329 5.31 21.70 8.57
CA TYR A 329 5.26 20.23 8.59
C TYR A 329 5.01 19.61 9.99
N ALA A 330 4.57 20.39 10.98
CA ALA A 330 4.16 19.89 12.29
C ALA A 330 3.07 18.81 12.23
N ALA A 331 2.17 18.86 11.24
CA ALA A 331 1.13 17.85 11.01
C ALA A 331 1.52 16.77 9.97
N ALA A 332 2.76 16.78 9.47
CA ALA A 332 3.22 15.82 8.45
C ALA A 332 3.85 14.58 9.10
N TYR A 333 3.06 13.84 9.89
CA TYR A 333 3.50 12.60 10.53
C TYR A 333 2.39 11.55 10.64
N PHE A 334 2.78 10.29 10.51
CA PHE A 334 2.00 9.15 10.93
C PHE A 334 2.19 8.95 12.44
N GLU A 335 1.12 8.64 13.16
CA GLU A 335 1.19 8.02 14.48
C GLU A 335 0.38 6.72 14.44
N ILE A 336 1.10 5.60 14.46
CA ILE A 336 0.55 4.26 14.24
C ILE A 336 0.64 3.48 15.54
N GLN A 337 -0.50 2.99 16.02
CA GLN A 337 -0.54 2.13 17.21
C GLN A 337 -0.05 0.73 16.87
N TYR A 338 -0.57 0.16 15.79
CA TYR A 338 -0.13 -1.12 15.27
C TYR A 338 -0.49 -1.32 13.80
N ILE A 339 0.27 -2.22 13.16
CA ILE A 339 -0.12 -2.89 11.92
C ILE A 339 -0.13 -4.39 12.19
N LYS A 340 -1.26 -5.05 11.96
CA LYS A 340 -1.40 -6.50 12.09
C LYS A 340 -1.69 -7.13 10.73
N ALA A 341 -1.06 -8.27 10.48
CA ALA A 341 -1.35 -9.12 9.34
C ALA A 341 -1.92 -10.45 9.85
N PHE A 342 -3.11 -10.80 9.37
CA PHE A 342 -3.74 -12.08 9.64
C PHE A 342 -3.79 -12.91 8.36
N THR A 343 -3.38 -14.17 8.43
CA THR A 343 -3.41 -15.10 7.30
C THR A 343 -4.20 -16.35 7.66
N TRP A 344 -4.60 -17.14 6.66
CA TRP A 344 -5.43 -18.32 6.90
C TRP A 344 -4.79 -19.36 7.84
N ASN A 345 -3.45 -19.36 7.94
CA ASN A 345 -2.67 -20.29 8.77
C ASN A 345 -1.77 -19.59 9.81
N GLY A 346 -1.83 -18.26 9.92
CA GLY A 346 -0.97 -17.50 10.84
C GLY A 346 0.51 -17.54 10.46
N GLN A 347 0.84 -17.74 9.19
CA GLN A 347 2.22 -17.72 8.68
C GLN A 347 2.42 -16.57 7.69
N VAL A 348 3.62 -16.00 7.71
CA VAL A 348 4.16 -15.09 6.68
C VAL A 348 5.25 -15.81 5.88
N ASN A 349 5.46 -15.43 4.64
CA ASN A 349 6.64 -15.88 3.90
C ASN A 349 7.82 -15.04 4.38
N THR A 350 8.78 -15.66 5.07
CA THR A 350 10.05 -14.98 5.37
C THR A 350 10.98 -15.16 4.17
N THR A 351 11.48 -14.06 3.60
CA THR A 351 12.63 -14.10 2.69
C THR A 351 13.83 -14.59 3.51
N ALA A 352 14.14 -15.87 3.40
CA ALA A 352 15.23 -16.48 4.14
C ALA A 352 16.57 -15.99 3.55
N ASP A 353 17.27 -15.13 4.28
CA ASP A 353 18.72 -14.99 4.15
C ASP A 353 19.40 -15.12 5.53
N SER A 354 19.51 -16.37 5.98
CA SER A 354 20.67 -16.86 6.73
C SER A 354 20.61 -18.39 6.83
N PRO A 355 21.72 -19.11 6.56
CA PRO A 355 21.72 -20.56 6.64
C PRO A 355 21.52 -20.98 8.08
N SER A 356 20.48 -21.77 8.31
CA SER A 356 20.27 -22.48 9.57
C SER A 356 21.52 -23.30 9.87
N SER A 357 22.30 -22.88 10.88
CA SER A 357 23.36 -23.70 11.44
C SER A 357 22.70 -24.92 12.06
N VAL A 358 22.63 -26.01 11.30
CA VAL A 358 22.36 -27.34 11.83
C VAL A 358 23.47 -27.62 12.84
N SER A 359 23.13 -27.57 14.13
CA SER A 359 23.95 -28.07 15.22
C SER A 359 24.01 -29.60 15.13
N GLY A 360 24.83 -30.09 14.19
CA GLY A 360 25.31 -31.46 14.14
C GLY A 360 26.57 -31.57 14.98
N ALA A 361 26.53 -32.34 16.06
CA ALA A 361 27.69 -32.70 16.84
C ALA A 361 28.74 -33.40 15.95
N VAL A 362 29.95 -32.85 15.87
CA VAL A 362 31.09 -33.54 15.26
C VAL A 362 32.23 -33.59 16.27
N SER A 363 32.53 -34.83 16.67
CA SER A 363 33.67 -35.22 17.50
C SER A 363 35.00 -34.86 16.83
N SER A 364 35.97 -34.58 17.69
CA SER A 364 37.33 -34.15 17.41
C SER A 364 38.10 -35.02 16.40
N ALA A 365 38.79 -34.38 15.47
CA ALA A 365 40.06 -34.89 14.92
C ALA A 365 40.94 -33.70 14.51
N VAL A 366 42.14 -33.68 15.10
CA VAL A 366 43.20 -32.69 14.92
C VAL A 366 44.03 -33.08 13.70
N THR A 367 44.22 -32.17 12.74
CA THR A 367 45.47 -32.08 11.98
C THR A 367 45.72 -30.66 11.47
N ALA A 368 46.92 -30.15 11.76
CA ALA A 368 47.41 -28.82 11.40
C ALA A 368 47.99 -28.77 9.97
N ALA A 369 47.84 -27.63 9.26
CA ALA A 369 48.85 -27.11 8.33
C ALA A 369 48.57 -25.66 7.85
N LYS A 370 49.44 -24.75 8.30
CA LYS A 370 50.12 -23.61 7.63
C LYS A 370 49.42 -22.75 6.55
N THR A 371 49.24 -21.48 6.91
CA THR A 371 49.74 -20.23 6.29
C THR A 371 49.88 -20.11 4.76
N ALA A 372 49.16 -19.15 4.18
CA ALA A 372 49.73 -18.14 3.26
C ALA A 372 48.72 -16.98 3.04
N ALA A 373 49.19 -15.75 3.24
CA ALA A 373 48.53 -14.51 2.86
C ALA A 373 48.79 -14.20 1.37
N ALA A 374 47.83 -13.56 0.69
CA ALA A 374 48.10 -12.78 -0.52
C ALA A 374 47.06 -11.68 -0.73
N THR A 375 47.60 -10.58 -1.20
CA THR A 375 47.12 -9.19 -1.22
C THR A 375 46.11 -8.89 -2.32
N ALA A 376 45.37 -7.80 -2.11
CA ALA A 376 44.45 -7.11 -2.99
C ALA A 376 44.99 -6.76 -4.40
N THR A 377 44.05 -6.61 -5.33
CA THR A 377 44.18 -5.69 -6.48
C THR A 377 42.82 -5.11 -6.85
N GLN A 378 42.73 -3.78 -6.80
CA GLN A 378 41.71 -2.97 -7.44
C GLN A 378 41.81 -3.09 -8.96
N ALA A 379 40.67 -3.09 -9.66
CA ALA A 379 40.61 -2.77 -11.08
C ALA A 379 39.49 -1.74 -11.31
N HIS A 380 39.97 -0.55 -11.64
CA HIS A 380 39.25 0.62 -12.12
C HIS A 380 38.81 0.36 -13.58
N MET A 381 37.54 0.58 -13.93
CA MET A 381 37.10 0.70 -15.32
C MET A 381 36.14 1.89 -15.45
N ASN A 382 36.58 2.83 -16.28
CA ASN A 382 35.94 4.08 -16.66
C ASN A 382 35.25 3.91 -18.01
N GLY A 383 34.19 4.68 -18.26
CA GLY A 383 33.52 4.84 -19.55
C GLY A 383 32.00 4.68 -19.39
N GLY A 384 31.14 5.57 -19.87
CA GLY A 384 31.28 6.70 -20.77
C GLY A 384 29.87 7.09 -21.18
N SER A 385 29.62 8.40 -21.25
CA SER A 385 28.34 9.07 -21.42
C SER A 385 27.53 8.65 -22.66
N SER A 386 26.20 8.69 -22.54
CA SER A 386 25.33 9.18 -23.63
C SER A 386 24.03 9.78 -23.08
N SER A 387 23.88 11.08 -23.31
CA SER A 387 22.70 11.90 -23.01
C SER A 387 21.78 11.92 -24.22
N GLY A 388 20.56 11.38 -24.08
CA GLY A 388 19.49 11.46 -25.07
C GLY A 388 18.35 12.31 -24.54
N ALA A 389 18.19 13.50 -25.11
CA ALA A 389 17.04 14.38 -24.87
C ALA A 389 15.77 13.78 -25.47
N GLN A 390 14.64 13.84 -24.74
CA GLN A 390 13.32 13.62 -25.32
C GLN A 390 12.38 14.77 -24.98
N ALA A 391 11.71 15.23 -26.02
CA ALA A 391 10.89 16.42 -26.09
C ALA A 391 9.44 16.12 -25.67
N ALA A 392 8.87 17.07 -24.94
CA ALA A 392 7.46 17.11 -24.56
C ALA A 392 6.54 17.33 -25.77
N PHE A 393 5.46 16.54 -25.86
CA PHE A 393 4.29 16.86 -26.67
C PHE A 393 3.04 16.73 -25.80
N GLY A 394 2.60 17.85 -25.24
CA GLY A 394 1.29 17.96 -24.60
C GLY A 394 0.17 18.07 -25.65
N ARG A 395 -0.88 17.28 -25.48
CA ARG A 395 -2.20 17.54 -26.06
C ARG A 395 -3.27 17.22 -25.02
N GLY A 396 -3.82 18.29 -24.45
CA GLY A 396 -4.95 18.21 -23.52
C GLY A 396 -6.23 17.75 -24.20
N MET A 397 -7.06 17.04 -23.43
CA MET A 397 -8.46 16.80 -23.76
C MET A 397 -9.37 17.55 -22.78
N LEU A 398 -10.31 18.28 -23.37
CA LEU A 398 -11.34 19.07 -22.71
C LEU A 398 -12.26 18.19 -21.86
N VAL A 399 -12.52 18.62 -20.62
CA VAL A 399 -13.66 18.16 -19.82
C VAL A 399 -14.88 19.03 -20.15
N ALA A 400 -15.96 18.39 -20.58
CA ALA A 400 -17.25 19.02 -20.83
C ALA A 400 -17.98 19.28 -19.50
N ALA A 401 -18.29 20.55 -19.22
CA ALA A 401 -19.10 20.95 -18.09
C ALA A 401 -20.58 20.65 -18.34
N VAL A 402 -21.21 19.90 -17.42
CA VAL A 402 -22.66 19.66 -17.40
C VAL A 402 -23.33 20.81 -16.62
N ALA A 403 -24.23 21.53 -17.30
CA ALA A 403 -24.99 22.65 -16.73
C ALA A 403 -26.16 22.14 -15.86
N ALA A 404 -26.33 22.74 -14.69
CA ALA A 404 -27.52 22.58 -13.83
C ALA A 404 -28.68 23.48 -14.31
N PRO A 405 -29.96 23.10 -14.11
CA PRO A 405 -31.10 23.82 -14.67
C PRO A 405 -31.52 25.01 -13.80
N ALA A 406 -31.80 26.13 -14.46
CA ALA A 406 -32.36 27.34 -13.85
C ALA A 406 -33.88 27.20 -13.63
N VAL A 407 -34.32 27.52 -12.42
CA VAL A 407 -35.73 27.63 -12.03
C VAL A 407 -36.29 28.96 -12.53
N VAL A 408 -37.30 28.91 -13.39
CA VAL A 408 -38.05 30.07 -13.89
C VAL A 408 -39.22 30.36 -12.96
N VAL A 409 -39.20 31.52 -12.30
CA VAL A 409 -40.36 32.07 -11.58
C VAL A 409 -41.09 33.01 -12.54
N ALA A 410 -42.31 32.64 -12.93
CA ALA A 410 -43.20 33.47 -13.74
C ALA A 410 -44.03 34.39 -12.83
N LEU A 411 -43.85 35.70 -13.00
CA LEU A 411 -44.73 36.74 -12.45
C LEU A 411 -45.72 37.15 -13.53
N ALA A 412 -47.00 36.80 -13.34
CA ALA A 412 -48.10 37.25 -14.16
C ALA A 412 -48.65 38.59 -13.62
N LEU A 413 -48.62 39.61 -14.47
CA LEU A 413 -49.41 40.83 -14.34
C LEU A 413 -50.34 40.89 -15.54
N VAL A 414 -51.64 40.79 -15.31
CA VAL A 414 -52.68 41.15 -16.28
C VAL A 414 -53.61 42.14 -15.61
N GLY A 415 -53.68 43.34 -16.18
CA GLY A 415 -54.70 44.32 -15.92
C GLY A 415 -55.31 44.73 -17.25
N TRP A 416 -56.65 44.69 -17.28
CA TRP A 416 -57.60 45.11 -18.32
C TRP A 416 -57.87 44.13 -19.45
#